data_AF-A0A2Z2MRT4-F1
#
_entry.id   AF-A0A2Z2MRT4-F1
#
_cell.length_a   1.000
_cell.length_b   1.000
_cell.length_c   1.000
_cell.angle_alpha   90.00
_cell.angle_beta   90.00
_cell.angle_gamma   90.00
#
_symmetry.space_group_name_H-M   'P 1'
#
loop_
_entity.id
_entity.type
_entity.pdbx_description
1 polymer ?
#
loop_
_entity_poly.entity_id
_entity_poly.type
_entity_poly.pdbx_seq_one_letter_code
_entity_poly.pdbx_strand_id
1 'polypeptide(L)'
;MDMAEPWYSSMMGFSGILILTGIFLTWMVRRKIERVTGEGGRYSVLLLAGGVVTAVGFAWSLLGDEGPNGWMLFLILTGPALIGYALFEFGFTGISGRLLIQSALMLLSLFGAGHYSSVPIDVAYTGPFLAVLLLMNSQIIVTEGTRRDLLVLASWLMVIFSWTRYLLDDTAGVAKAAIVLLYFFAAVIWVAVLVSLYLSVSADYLPLPKGGQEGL
;
A
#
# COMPACT_ATOMS: atom_id res chain seq x y z
N MET A 1 -31.11 -9.85 4.85
CA MET A 1 -30.22 -9.46 5.97
C MET A 1 -29.28 -10.64 6.14
N ASP A 2 -28.30 -10.76 5.25
CA ASP A 2 -27.39 -11.90 5.24
C ASP A 2 -26.52 -11.85 6.49
N MET A 3 -26.41 -12.99 7.17
CA MET A 3 -25.48 -13.13 8.27
C MET A 3 -24.08 -12.91 7.70
N ALA A 4 -23.49 -11.76 8.01
CA ALA A 4 -22.10 -11.47 7.68
C ALA A 4 -21.25 -12.65 8.16
N GLU A 5 -20.69 -13.40 7.22
CA GLU A 5 -19.99 -14.63 7.56
C GLU A 5 -18.82 -14.27 8.50
N PRO A 6 -18.74 -14.83 9.72
CA PRO A 6 -17.82 -14.35 10.75
C PRO A 6 -16.34 -14.46 10.32
N TRP A 7 -16.04 -15.38 9.40
CA TRP A 7 -14.72 -15.51 8.80
C TRP A 7 -14.35 -14.31 7.92
N TYR A 8 -15.32 -13.73 7.19
CA TYR A 8 -15.11 -12.59 6.30
C TYR A 8 -14.68 -11.37 7.10
N SER A 9 -15.44 -11.04 8.16
CA SER A 9 -15.11 -9.92 9.04
C SER A 9 -13.74 -10.11 9.70
N SER A 10 -13.41 -11.34 10.10
CA SER A 10 -12.13 -11.67 10.70
C SER A 10 -10.98 -11.46 9.70
N MET A 11 -11.09 -11.99 8.48
CA MET A 11 -10.05 -11.86 7.45
C MET A 11 -9.84 -10.40 7.03
N MET A 12 -10.92 -9.63 6.88
CA MET A 12 -10.82 -8.20 6.55
C MET A 12 -10.16 -7.41 7.70
N GLY A 13 -10.50 -7.71 8.95
CA GLY A 13 -9.85 -7.12 10.13
C GLY A 13 -8.35 -7.43 10.20
N PHE A 14 -7.96 -8.70 10.03
CA PHE A 14 -6.54 -9.09 9.98
C PHE A 14 -5.79 -8.43 8.82
N SER A 15 -6.41 -8.34 7.65
CA SER A 15 -5.82 -7.65 6.50
C SER A 15 -5.59 -6.16 6.80
N GLY A 16 -6.54 -5.50 7.48
CA GLY A 16 -6.37 -4.12 7.94
C GLY A 16 -5.14 -3.94 8.84
N ILE A 17 -4.96 -4.84 9.82
CA ILE A 17 -3.77 -4.85 10.69
C ILE A 17 -2.48 -5.06 9.87
N LEU A 18 -2.50 -5.98 8.90
CA LEU A 18 -1.36 -6.22 8.01
C LEU A 18 -1.03 -4.99 7.16
N ILE A 19 -2.03 -4.26 6.65
CA ILE A 19 -1.80 -3.03 5.89
C ILE A 19 -1.16 -1.95 6.77
N LEU A 20 -1.67 -1.72 7.98
CA LEU A 20 -1.05 -0.78 8.93
C LEU A 20 0.39 -1.17 9.25
N THR A 21 0.63 -2.46 9.46
CA THR A 21 1.97 -3.01 9.68
C THR A 21 2.87 -2.76 8.47
N GLY A 22 2.37 -2.97 7.25
CA GLY A 22 3.08 -2.71 6.00
C GLY A 22 3.42 -1.23 5.79
N ILE A 23 2.50 -0.32 6.12
CA ILE A 23 2.75 1.14 6.10
C ILE A 23 3.92 1.48 7.04
N PHE A 24 3.87 0.99 8.28
CA PHE A 24 4.90 1.27 9.28
C PHE A 24 6.26 0.64 8.90
N LEU A 25 6.26 -0.61 8.44
CA LEU A 25 7.48 -1.29 7.98
C LEU A 25 8.09 -0.60 6.75
N THR A 26 7.27 -0.13 5.81
CA THR A 26 7.73 0.64 4.64
C THR A 26 8.50 1.87 5.08
N TRP A 27 7.92 2.62 6.04
CA TRP A 27 8.61 3.75 6.65
C TRP A 27 9.91 3.34 7.36
N MET A 28 9.90 2.28 8.17
CA MET A 28 11.09 1.83 8.89
C MET A 28 12.22 1.41 7.93
N VAL A 29 11.92 0.62 6.90
CA VAL A 29 12.89 0.22 5.88
C VAL A 29 13.48 1.45 5.20
N ARG A 30 12.64 2.42 4.82
CA ARG A 30 13.11 3.68 4.23
C ARG A 30 13.96 4.50 5.17
N ARG A 31 13.52 4.69 6.40
CA ARG A 31 14.28 5.42 7.40
C ARG A 31 15.65 4.80 7.66
N LYS A 32 15.74 3.47 7.60
CA LYS A 32 17.00 2.73 7.76
C LYS A 32 17.93 2.97 6.57
N ILE A 33 17.40 2.94 5.34
CA ILE A 33 18.16 3.23 4.12
C ILE A 33 18.65 4.69 4.11
N GLU A 34 17.80 5.66 4.42
CA GLU A 34 18.17 7.09 4.49
C GLU A 34 19.30 7.35 5.49
N ARG A 35 19.25 6.70 6.66
CA ARG A 35 20.33 6.80 7.67
C ARG A 35 21.67 6.28 7.14
N VAL A 36 21.63 5.31 6.24
CA VAL A 36 22.82 4.69 5.62
C VAL A 36 23.33 5.54 4.44
N THR A 37 22.44 6.05 3.59
CA THR A 37 22.80 6.83 2.40
C THR A 37 23.15 8.28 2.72
N GLY A 38 22.82 8.76 3.92
CA GLY A 38 23.01 10.16 4.31
C GLY A 38 21.93 11.09 3.75
N GLU A 39 20.86 10.53 3.17
CA GLU A 39 19.74 11.28 2.61
C GLU A 39 18.86 11.87 3.73
N GLY A 40 18.37 13.09 3.51
CA GLY A 40 17.53 13.79 4.48
C GLY A 40 16.18 13.08 4.66
N GLY A 41 15.90 12.56 5.84
CA GLY A 41 14.73 11.69 6.05
C GLY A 41 13.37 12.38 6.18
N ARG A 42 13.15 13.47 5.43
CA ARG A 42 11.85 14.14 5.29
C ARG A 42 10.89 13.31 4.43
N TYR A 43 11.41 12.62 3.42
CA TYR A 43 10.59 11.91 2.43
C TYR A 43 10.08 10.56 2.95
N SER A 44 10.84 9.82 3.76
CA SER A 44 10.28 8.66 4.49
C SER A 44 9.10 9.04 5.38
N VAL A 45 9.18 10.18 6.08
CA VAL A 45 8.09 10.67 6.93
C VAL A 45 6.84 10.98 6.09
N LEU A 46 6.99 11.50 4.88
CA LEU A 46 5.87 11.72 3.96
C LEU A 46 5.22 10.41 3.50
N LEU A 47 6.00 9.34 3.27
CA LEU A 47 5.44 8.00 2.97
C LEU A 47 4.58 7.48 4.14
N LEU A 48 5.08 7.63 5.38
CA LEU A 48 4.34 7.26 6.58
C LEU A 48 3.07 8.09 6.72
N ALA A 49 3.21 9.42 6.64
CA ALA A 49 2.11 10.35 6.78
C ALA A 49 1.02 10.07 5.75
N GLY A 50 1.39 9.87 4.49
CA GLY A 50 0.42 9.54 3.44
C GLY A 50 -0.31 8.22 3.70
N GLY A 51 0.40 7.17 4.13
CA GLY A 51 -0.22 5.90 4.50
C GLY A 51 -1.18 6.04 5.70
N VAL A 52 -0.76 6.72 6.76
CA VAL A 52 -1.57 6.93 7.97
C VAL A 52 -2.79 7.81 7.70
N VAL A 53 -2.62 8.92 6.97
CA VAL A 53 -3.72 9.82 6.59
C VAL A 53 -4.77 9.07 5.77
N THR A 54 -4.35 8.23 4.82
CA THR A 54 -5.27 7.38 4.05
C THR A 54 -6.02 6.40 4.95
N ALA A 55 -5.29 5.71 5.83
CA ALA A 55 -5.87 4.70 6.73
C ALA A 55 -6.87 5.32 7.71
N VAL A 56 -6.58 6.51 8.25
CA VAL A 56 -7.48 7.25 9.15
C VAL A 56 -8.74 7.70 8.39
N GLY A 57 -8.59 8.29 7.20
CA GLY A 57 -9.73 8.70 6.39
C GLY A 57 -10.64 7.53 6.03
N PHE A 58 -10.04 6.39 5.68
CA PHE A 58 -10.78 5.16 5.36
C PHE A 58 -11.47 4.56 6.59
N ALA A 59 -10.77 4.41 7.71
CA ALA A 59 -11.37 3.91 8.94
C ALA A 59 -12.53 4.79 9.41
N TRP A 60 -12.40 6.11 9.28
CA TRP A 60 -13.48 7.03 9.58
C TRP A 60 -14.67 6.85 8.63
N SER A 61 -14.43 6.61 7.34
CA SER A 61 -15.51 6.33 6.39
C SER A 61 -16.28 5.03 6.67
N LEU A 62 -15.64 4.03 7.28
CA LEU A 62 -16.27 2.77 7.66
C LEU A 62 -17.05 2.86 8.98
N LEU A 63 -16.63 3.76 9.88
CA LEU A 63 -17.25 3.94 11.21
C LEU A 63 -18.34 5.02 11.23
N GLY A 64 -18.48 5.81 10.16
CA GLY A 64 -19.48 6.87 10.06
C GLY A 64 -20.84 6.34 9.59
N ASP A 65 -21.91 6.75 10.29
CA ASP A 65 -23.28 6.31 9.99
C ASP A 65 -23.86 6.86 8.67
N GLU A 66 -23.28 7.95 8.13
CA GLU A 66 -23.80 8.67 6.96
C GLU A 66 -23.02 8.42 5.65
N GLY A 67 -22.10 7.44 5.64
CA GLY A 67 -21.22 7.18 4.51
C GLY A 67 -20.11 8.23 4.33
N PRO A 68 -19.28 8.12 3.27
CA PRO A 68 -18.10 8.97 3.11
C PRO A 68 -18.47 10.43 2.81
N ASN A 69 -18.11 11.33 3.73
CA ASN A 69 -18.24 12.77 3.56
C ASN A 69 -17.01 13.39 2.87
N GLY A 70 -17.10 14.67 2.50
CA GLY A 70 -16.02 15.37 1.80
C GLY A 70 -14.68 15.40 2.55
N TRP A 71 -14.70 15.45 3.88
CA TRP A 71 -13.47 15.42 4.69
C TRP A 71 -12.81 14.04 4.69
N MET A 72 -13.60 12.98 4.77
CA MET A 72 -13.10 11.60 4.66
C MET A 72 -12.46 11.38 3.30
N LEU A 73 -13.12 11.78 2.21
CA LEU A 73 -12.57 11.68 0.86
C LEU A 73 -11.31 12.51 0.68
N PHE A 74 -11.28 13.72 1.24
CA PHE A 74 -10.09 14.57 1.23
C PHE A 74 -8.90 13.86 1.88
N LEU A 75 -9.07 13.27 3.07
CA LEU A 75 -8.01 12.50 3.73
C LEU A 75 -7.58 11.30 2.89
N ILE A 76 -8.54 10.52 2.40
CA ILE A 76 -8.30 9.31 1.61
C ILE A 76 -7.50 9.61 0.33
N LEU A 77 -7.76 10.73 -0.33
CA LEU A 77 -7.07 11.12 -1.57
C LEU A 77 -5.76 11.87 -1.33
N THR A 78 -5.65 12.60 -0.22
CA THR A 78 -4.42 13.32 0.16
C THR A 78 -3.29 12.33 0.42
N GLY A 79 -3.58 11.17 0.99
CA GLY A 79 -2.54 10.21 1.33
C GLY A 79 -1.77 9.63 0.13
N PRO A 80 -2.42 9.08 -0.92
CA PRO A 80 -1.77 8.72 -2.18
C PRO A 80 -0.99 9.88 -2.81
N ALA A 81 -1.51 11.11 -2.75
CA ALA A 81 -0.82 12.29 -3.28
C ALA A 81 0.48 12.58 -2.52
N LEU A 82 0.48 12.50 -1.18
CA LEU A 82 1.68 12.64 -0.35
C LEU A 82 2.70 11.55 -0.64
N ILE A 83 2.26 10.30 -0.82
CA ILE A 83 3.14 9.19 -1.18
C ILE A 83 3.75 9.43 -2.56
N GLY A 84 2.94 9.79 -3.55
CA GLY A 84 3.40 10.10 -4.91
C GLY A 84 4.41 11.24 -4.94
N TYR A 85 4.16 12.31 -4.17
CA TYR A 85 5.09 13.43 -4.03
C TYR A 85 6.42 12.99 -3.39
N ALA A 86 6.36 12.22 -2.29
CA ALA A 86 7.56 11.68 -1.66
C ALA A 86 8.38 10.84 -2.65
N LEU A 87 7.73 10.03 -3.47
CA LEU A 87 8.40 9.25 -4.51
C LEU A 87 9.06 10.16 -5.56
N PHE A 88 8.34 11.15 -6.08
CA PHE A 88 8.94 12.07 -7.05
C PHE A 88 10.23 12.72 -6.53
N GLU A 89 10.23 13.21 -5.29
CA GLU A 89 11.38 13.87 -4.66
C GLU A 89 12.56 12.94 -4.37
N PHE A 90 12.33 11.64 -4.21
CA PHE A 90 13.40 10.64 -4.08
C PHE A 90 14.20 10.43 -5.38
N GLY A 91 13.99 11.26 -6.41
CA GLY A 91 14.68 11.13 -7.68
C GLY A 91 14.24 9.87 -8.43
N PHE A 92 13.02 9.37 -8.18
CA PHE A 92 12.39 8.35 -9.00
C PHE A 92 12.02 8.94 -10.37
N THR A 93 13.06 9.21 -11.18
CA THR A 93 13.01 9.89 -12.48
C THR A 93 12.36 9.06 -13.59
N GLY A 94 12.00 7.82 -13.31
CA GLY A 94 11.12 7.02 -14.14
C GLY A 94 10.03 6.42 -13.27
N ILE A 95 8.82 6.97 -13.33
CA ILE A 95 7.65 6.20 -12.94
C ILE A 95 7.72 4.92 -13.77
N SER A 96 7.94 3.76 -13.11
CA SER A 96 8.02 2.51 -13.86
C SER A 96 6.71 2.39 -14.65
N GLY A 97 6.77 2.15 -15.96
CA GLY A 97 5.57 2.05 -16.80
C GLY A 97 4.53 1.08 -16.20
N ARG A 98 5.00 0.08 -15.45
CA ARG A 98 4.17 -0.78 -14.60
C ARG A 98 3.35 -0.03 -13.56
N LEU A 99 3.92 0.88 -12.76
CA LEU A 99 3.17 1.64 -11.75
C LEU A 99 2.09 2.50 -12.41
N LEU A 100 2.38 3.12 -13.56
CA LEU A 100 1.40 3.87 -14.34
C LEU A 100 0.25 2.96 -14.78
N ILE A 101 0.58 1.81 -15.38
CA ILE A 101 -0.41 0.83 -15.84
C ILE A 101 -1.25 0.32 -14.66
N GLN A 102 -0.63 -0.04 -13.54
CA GLN A 102 -1.34 -0.52 -12.35
C GLN A 102 -2.25 0.54 -11.77
N SER A 103 -1.78 1.80 -11.67
CA SER A 103 -2.59 2.92 -11.17
C SER A 103 -3.76 3.22 -12.12
N ALA A 104 -3.51 3.23 -13.43
CA ALA A 104 -4.55 3.41 -14.44
C ALA A 104 -5.59 2.29 -14.37
N LEU A 105 -5.17 1.03 -14.32
CA LEU A 105 -6.08 -0.11 -14.19
C LEU A 105 -6.89 -0.07 -12.89
N MET A 106 -6.27 0.37 -11.79
CA MET A 106 -6.96 0.52 -10.51
C MET A 106 -8.00 1.63 -10.56
N LEU A 107 -7.70 2.77 -11.19
CA LEU A 107 -8.68 3.84 -11.40
C LEU A 107 -9.77 3.44 -12.40
N LEU A 108 -9.43 2.70 -13.46
CA LEU A 108 -10.41 2.15 -14.41
C LEU A 108 -11.39 1.19 -13.75
N SER A 109 -10.99 0.53 -12.65
CA SER A 109 -11.91 -0.31 -11.89
C SER A 109 -13.12 0.49 -11.36
N LEU A 110 -13.02 1.83 -11.22
CA LEU A 110 -14.16 2.69 -10.86
C LEU A 110 -15.28 2.69 -11.91
N PHE A 111 -15.05 2.27 -13.15
CA PHE A 111 -16.16 2.10 -14.10
C PHE A 111 -17.13 0.99 -13.66
N GLY A 112 -16.68 0.03 -12.83
CA GLY A 112 -17.55 -0.95 -12.19
C GLY A 112 -18.43 -0.37 -11.08
N ALA A 113 -18.07 0.79 -10.52
CA ALA A 113 -18.77 1.44 -9.41
C ALA A 113 -20.24 1.72 -9.71
N GLY A 114 -20.53 2.26 -10.89
CA GLY A 114 -21.87 2.73 -11.26
C GLY A 114 -22.94 1.63 -11.34
N HIS A 115 -22.55 0.35 -11.29
CA HIS A 115 -23.48 -0.77 -11.28
C HIS A 115 -23.84 -1.24 -9.85
N TYR A 116 -22.98 -0.98 -8.86
CA TYR A 116 -23.07 -1.60 -7.53
C TYR A 116 -23.06 -0.62 -6.36
N SER A 117 -22.59 0.63 -6.54
CA SER A 117 -22.47 1.58 -5.42
C SER A 117 -22.49 3.06 -5.88
N SER A 118 -22.54 3.98 -4.91
CA SER A 118 -22.40 5.42 -5.20
C SER A 118 -20.94 5.80 -5.42
N VAL A 119 -20.68 6.71 -6.37
CA VAL A 119 -19.32 7.16 -6.72
C VAL A 119 -18.46 7.57 -5.50
N PRO A 120 -18.97 8.29 -4.47
CA PRO A 120 -18.20 8.61 -3.27
C PRO A 120 -17.69 7.39 -2.50
N ILE A 121 -18.51 6.33 -2.40
CA ILE A 121 -18.14 5.10 -1.69
C ILE A 121 -16.97 4.41 -2.41
N ASP A 122 -17.04 4.32 -3.73
CA ASP A 122 -15.97 3.66 -4.49
C ASP A 122 -14.66 4.43 -4.56
N VAL A 123 -14.73 5.76 -4.54
CA VAL A 123 -13.54 6.60 -4.36
C VAL A 123 -12.92 6.35 -2.98
N ALA A 124 -13.74 6.21 -1.93
CA ALA A 124 -13.28 5.90 -0.58
C ALA A 124 -12.53 4.55 -0.50
N TYR A 125 -12.93 3.55 -1.28
CA TYR A 125 -12.20 2.26 -1.37
C TYR A 125 -10.97 2.31 -2.28
N THR A 126 -11.00 3.12 -3.33
CA THR A 126 -9.92 3.15 -4.33
C THR A 126 -8.69 3.92 -3.84
N GLY A 127 -8.88 4.98 -3.05
CA GLY A 127 -7.78 5.74 -2.47
C GLY A 127 -6.81 4.90 -1.61
N PRO A 128 -7.29 4.09 -0.65
CA PRO A 128 -6.45 3.17 0.13
C PRO A 128 -5.71 2.16 -0.73
N PHE A 129 -6.34 1.59 -1.74
CA PHE A 129 -5.65 0.67 -2.65
C PHE A 129 -4.55 1.37 -3.44
N LEU A 130 -4.78 2.60 -3.88
CA LEU A 130 -3.76 3.39 -4.56
C LEU A 130 -2.59 3.73 -3.62
N ALA A 131 -2.86 4.11 -2.37
CA ALA A 131 -1.82 4.33 -1.36
C ALA A 131 -0.98 3.07 -1.14
N VAL A 132 -1.62 1.92 -0.92
CA VAL A 132 -0.93 0.63 -0.74
C VAL A 132 -0.11 0.26 -1.98
N LEU A 133 -0.67 0.44 -3.18
CA LEU A 133 0.02 0.17 -4.44
C LEU A 133 1.28 1.02 -4.61
N LEU A 134 1.21 2.31 -4.26
CA LEU A 134 2.35 3.22 -4.29
C LEU A 134 3.42 2.82 -3.26
N LEU A 135 3.00 2.44 -2.06
CA LEU A 135 3.93 1.96 -1.02
C LEU A 135 4.61 0.64 -1.42
N MET A 136 3.87 -0.31 -2.00
CA MET A 136 4.45 -1.55 -2.55
C MET A 136 5.48 -1.23 -3.63
N ASN A 137 5.11 -0.39 -4.61
CA ASN A 137 6.01 -0.01 -5.70
C ASN A 137 7.22 0.79 -5.22
N SER A 138 7.10 1.56 -4.13
CA SER A 138 8.24 2.24 -3.52
C SER A 138 9.36 1.27 -3.18
N GLN A 139 9.04 0.06 -2.72
CA GLN A 139 10.02 -0.95 -2.30
C GLN A 139 10.55 -1.78 -3.47
N ILE A 140 9.75 -2.00 -4.50
CA ILE A 140 10.16 -2.75 -5.70
C ILE A 140 11.40 -2.11 -6.34
N ILE A 141 11.53 -0.79 -6.26
CA ILE A 141 12.62 -0.06 -6.92
C ILE A 141 13.97 -0.30 -6.23
N VAL A 142 13.99 -0.62 -4.94
CA VAL A 142 15.23 -0.84 -4.17
C VAL A 142 15.47 -2.31 -3.83
N THR A 143 14.67 -3.19 -4.42
CA THR A 143 14.70 -4.61 -4.13
C THR A 143 15.00 -5.36 -5.41
N GLU A 144 15.82 -6.40 -5.31
CA GLU A 144 16.20 -7.24 -6.44
C GLU A 144 15.85 -8.72 -6.20
N GLY A 145 15.93 -9.51 -7.28
CA GLY A 145 15.68 -10.96 -7.25
C GLY A 145 14.29 -11.34 -6.76
N THR A 146 14.20 -12.47 -6.06
CA THR A 146 12.92 -13.08 -5.64
C THR A 146 12.03 -12.15 -4.83
N ARG A 147 12.60 -11.28 -3.99
CA ARG A 147 11.82 -10.32 -3.18
C ARG A 147 11.12 -9.29 -4.06
N ARG A 148 11.77 -8.87 -5.14
CA ARG A 148 11.20 -7.95 -6.13
C ARG A 148 10.02 -8.61 -6.83
N ASP A 149 10.19 -9.85 -7.25
CA ASP A 149 9.14 -10.61 -7.96
C ASP A 149 7.92 -10.83 -7.06
N LEU A 150 8.13 -11.11 -5.77
CA LEU A 150 7.07 -11.22 -4.77
C LEU A 150 6.31 -9.90 -4.57
N LEU A 151 7.00 -8.77 -4.53
CA LEU A 151 6.34 -7.45 -4.45
C LEU A 151 5.57 -7.12 -5.73
N VAL A 152 6.11 -7.48 -6.90
CA VAL A 152 5.40 -7.33 -8.18
C VAL A 152 4.13 -8.18 -8.17
N LEU A 153 4.22 -9.44 -7.72
CA LEU A 153 3.05 -10.32 -7.57
C LEU A 153 2.01 -9.71 -6.62
N ALA A 154 2.42 -9.26 -5.44
CA ALA A 154 1.54 -8.61 -4.47
C ALA A 154 0.83 -7.38 -5.05
N SER A 155 1.57 -6.54 -5.79
CA SER A 155 0.99 -5.36 -6.43
C SER A 155 -0.05 -5.71 -7.51
N TRP A 156 0.14 -6.79 -8.26
CA TRP A 156 -0.84 -7.26 -9.23
C TRP A 156 -2.06 -7.91 -8.57
N LEU A 157 -1.87 -8.65 -7.48
CA LEU A 157 -2.99 -9.19 -6.71
C LEU A 157 -3.90 -8.07 -6.18
N MET A 158 -3.31 -6.95 -5.73
CA MET A 158 -4.09 -5.75 -5.35
C MET A 158 -4.90 -5.17 -6.52
N VAL A 159 -4.29 -5.09 -7.71
CA VAL A 159 -5.00 -4.60 -8.90
C VAL A 159 -6.14 -5.55 -9.28
N ILE A 160 -5.91 -6.86 -9.29
CA ILE A 160 -6.97 -7.83 -9.60
C ILE A 160 -8.10 -7.72 -8.55
N PHE A 161 -7.75 -7.61 -7.27
CA PHE A 161 -8.72 -7.42 -6.20
C PHE A 161 -9.57 -6.15 -6.37
N SER A 162 -8.98 -5.04 -6.84
CA SER A 162 -9.75 -3.80 -7.04
C SER A 162 -10.86 -3.96 -8.09
N TRP A 163 -10.70 -4.89 -9.04
CA TRP A 163 -11.72 -5.23 -10.03
C TRP A 163 -12.72 -6.27 -9.51
N THR A 164 -12.27 -7.28 -8.78
CA THR A 164 -13.14 -8.37 -8.33
C THR A 164 -13.97 -8.02 -7.12
N ARG A 165 -13.62 -6.98 -6.35
CA ARG A 165 -14.35 -6.55 -5.15
C ARG A 165 -15.84 -6.27 -5.39
N TYR A 166 -16.21 -5.78 -6.58
CA TYR A 166 -17.61 -5.47 -6.90
C TYR A 166 -18.51 -6.70 -6.93
N LEU A 167 -17.91 -7.89 -7.09
CA LEU A 167 -18.62 -9.16 -7.11
C LEU A 167 -18.80 -9.74 -5.69
N LEU A 168 -18.27 -9.10 -4.63
CA LEU A 168 -18.31 -9.65 -3.26
C LEU A 168 -19.72 -9.73 -2.68
N ASP A 169 -20.61 -8.86 -3.14
CA ASP A 169 -22.02 -8.82 -2.70
C ASP A 169 -22.85 -9.88 -3.44
N ASP A 170 -22.52 -10.17 -4.70
CA ASP A 170 -23.21 -11.16 -5.54
C ASP A 170 -22.65 -12.59 -5.41
N THR A 171 -21.53 -12.77 -4.73
CA THR A 171 -20.86 -14.07 -4.59
C THR A 171 -20.95 -14.60 -3.16
N ALA A 172 -21.08 -15.92 -3.04
CA ALA A 172 -21.12 -16.64 -1.77
C ALA A 172 -20.12 -17.80 -1.73
N GLY A 173 -19.78 -18.25 -0.52
CA GLY A 173 -18.94 -19.42 -0.30
C GLY A 173 -17.54 -19.31 -0.91
N VAL A 174 -17.15 -20.32 -1.72
CA VAL A 174 -15.78 -20.46 -2.24
C VAL A 174 -15.35 -19.29 -3.12
N ALA A 175 -16.25 -18.72 -3.93
CA ALA A 175 -15.94 -17.60 -4.81
C ALA A 175 -15.63 -16.33 -4.01
N LYS A 176 -16.43 -16.03 -2.98
CA LYS A 176 -16.21 -14.92 -2.05
C LYS A 176 -14.87 -15.08 -1.31
N ALA A 177 -14.60 -16.29 -0.82
CA ALA A 177 -13.32 -16.62 -0.18
C ALA A 177 -12.13 -16.41 -1.13
N ALA A 178 -12.23 -16.84 -2.39
CA ALA A 178 -11.17 -16.63 -3.38
C ALA A 178 -10.88 -15.14 -3.62
N ILE A 179 -11.92 -14.30 -3.72
CA ILE A 179 -11.75 -12.85 -3.89
C ILE A 179 -11.05 -12.24 -2.66
N VAL A 180 -11.49 -12.57 -1.44
CA VAL A 180 -10.87 -12.07 -0.20
C VAL A 180 -9.43 -12.54 -0.06
N LEU A 181 -9.13 -13.78 -0.47
CA LEU A 181 -7.78 -14.33 -0.44
C LEU A 181 -6.80 -13.56 -1.32
N LEU A 182 -7.24 -12.98 -2.45
CA LEU A 182 -6.37 -12.13 -3.28
C LEU A 182 -5.81 -10.95 -2.47
N TYR A 183 -6.70 -10.25 -1.75
CA TYR A 183 -6.32 -9.12 -0.91
C TYR A 183 -5.44 -9.55 0.27
N PHE A 184 -5.86 -10.61 0.97
CA PHE A 184 -5.11 -11.13 2.11
C PHE A 184 -3.70 -11.56 1.72
N PHE A 185 -3.54 -12.33 0.64
CA PHE A 185 -2.23 -12.76 0.16
C PHE A 185 -1.37 -11.59 -0.32
N ALA A 186 -1.96 -10.60 -0.99
CA ALA A 186 -1.22 -9.39 -1.36
C ALA A 186 -0.61 -8.70 -0.14
N ALA A 187 -1.41 -8.52 0.93
CA ALA A 187 -0.94 -7.92 2.18
C ALA A 187 0.13 -8.78 2.88
N VAL A 188 -0.08 -10.09 2.98
CA VAL A 188 0.88 -11.03 3.60
C VAL A 188 2.21 -11.03 2.85
N ILE A 189 2.21 -11.15 1.52
CA ILE A 189 3.43 -11.16 0.71
C ILE A 189 4.18 -9.84 0.89
N TRP A 190 3.47 -8.71 0.84
CA TRP A 190 4.07 -7.40 1.02
C TRP A 190 4.74 -7.24 2.39
N VAL A 191 4.04 -7.58 3.47
CA VAL A 191 4.58 -7.53 4.84
C VAL A 191 5.76 -8.49 5.00
N ALA A 192 5.68 -9.70 4.47
CA ALA A 192 6.76 -10.69 4.54
C ALA A 192 8.04 -10.18 3.86
N VAL A 193 7.93 -9.58 2.67
CA VAL A 193 9.07 -8.98 1.98
C VAL A 193 9.63 -7.80 2.77
N LEU A 194 8.76 -6.94 3.31
CA LEU A 194 9.17 -5.79 4.13
C LEU A 194 9.95 -6.21 5.39
N VAL A 195 9.48 -7.23 6.10
CA VAL A 195 10.20 -7.81 7.24
C VAL A 195 11.56 -8.33 6.80
N SER A 196 11.61 -9.07 5.70
CA SER A 196 12.86 -9.59 5.14
C SER A 196 13.85 -8.48 4.78
N LEU A 197 13.38 -7.39 4.17
CA LEU A 197 14.19 -6.21 3.87
C LEU A 197 14.67 -5.53 5.14
N TYR A 198 13.79 -5.31 6.12
CA TYR A 198 14.14 -4.67 7.38
C TYR A 198 15.25 -5.43 8.13
N LEU A 199 15.16 -6.76 8.16
CA LEU A 199 16.18 -7.63 8.75
C LEU A 199 17.48 -7.64 7.95
N SER A 200 17.39 -7.67 6.61
CA SER A 200 18.58 -7.72 5.74
C SER A 200 19.37 -6.41 5.72
N VAL A 201 18.71 -5.27 5.90
CA VAL A 201 19.36 -3.96 5.96
C VAL A 201 20.05 -3.75 7.33
N SER A 202 20.44 -4.81 8.08
CA SER A 202 21.15 -4.66 9.36
C SER A 202 22.56 -4.07 9.16
N ALA A 203 23.04 -3.36 10.19
CA ALA A 203 24.26 -2.56 10.20
C ALA A 203 25.56 -3.34 9.92
N ASP A 204 25.48 -4.67 9.80
CA ASP A 204 26.62 -5.56 9.62
C ASP A 204 27.10 -5.68 8.16
N TYR A 205 26.34 -5.14 7.19
CA TYR A 205 26.58 -5.32 5.75
C TYR A 205 26.97 -4.06 4.97
N LEU A 206 27.61 -3.08 5.61
CA LEU A 206 28.27 -1.99 4.89
C LEU A 206 29.78 -2.05 5.09
N PRO A 207 30.59 -2.06 4.02
CA PRO A 207 31.98 -1.63 4.15
C PRO A 207 31.94 -0.17 4.59
N LEU A 208 32.46 0.12 5.78
CA LEU A 208 32.78 1.47 6.22
C LEU A 208 33.49 2.21 5.08
N PRO A 209 32.93 3.29 4.50
CA PRO A 209 33.71 4.15 3.64
C PRO A 209 34.74 4.85 4.52
N LYS A 210 36.01 4.54 4.27
CA LYS A 210 37.16 5.33 4.73
C LYS A 210 36.95 6.81 4.35
N GLY A 211 36.74 7.67 5.34
CA GLY A 211 37.31 9.02 5.34
C GLY A 211 38.31 9.02 6.51
N GLY A 212 39.62 9.07 6.31
CA GLY A 212 40.28 10.14 5.56
C GLY A 212 40.65 11.29 6.51
N GLN A 213 41.28 10.97 7.65
CA GLN A 213 41.89 11.95 8.54
C GLN A 213 43.07 11.34 9.32
N GLU A 214 44.10 10.89 8.59
CA GLU A 214 45.47 10.81 9.11
C GLU A 214 46.38 11.43 8.05
N GLY A 215 46.68 12.71 8.26
CA GLY A 215 47.40 13.56 7.32
C GLY A 215 47.49 14.98 7.84
N LEU A 216 47.95 15.14 9.09
CA LEU A 216 48.65 16.31 9.61
C LEU A 216 49.70 15.82 10.61
#